data_AF-A0A944QCA6-F1
#
_entry.id   AF-A0A944QCA6-F1
#
_cell.length_a   1.000
_cell.length_b   1.000
_cell.length_c   1.000
_cell.angle_alpha   90.00
_cell.angle_beta   90.00
_cell.angle_gamma   90.00
#
_symmetry.space_group_name_H-M   'P 1'
#
loop_
_entity.id
_entity.type
_entity.pdbx_description
1 polymer ?
#
loop_
_entity_poly.entity_id
_entity_poly.type
_entity_poly.pdbx_seq_one_letter_code
_entity_poly.pdbx_strand_id
1 'polypeptide(L)'
;MAIWGADIAQLKNLGTKLQAGSNEIENQRNTLNKVLAATDWKGPDADKFRNEWQGQHMTALNKVAQALQEAGKRATQNAAEQEQASR
;
A
#
# COMPACT_ATOMS: atom_id res chain seq x y z
N MET A 1 -2.19 11.32 36.84
CA MET A 1 -0.79 11.12 36.39
C MET A 1 -0.83 10.44 35.04
N ALA A 2 -0.11 10.99 34.07
CA ALA A 2 -0.47 10.97 32.66
C ALA A 2 -0.45 9.58 32.00
N ILE A 3 -1.55 9.26 31.32
CA ILE A 3 -1.72 8.11 30.43
C ILE A 3 -0.91 8.39 29.15
N TRP A 4 0.41 8.19 29.18
CA TRP A 4 1.29 8.22 27.99
C TRP A 4 1.60 6.80 27.48
N GLY A 5 0.75 5.82 27.79
CA GLY A 5 0.92 4.43 27.33
C GLY A 5 0.14 4.08 26.06
N ALA A 6 -0.76 4.96 25.57
CA ALA A 6 -1.71 4.62 24.51
C ALA A 6 -1.22 4.89 23.08
N ASP A 7 -0.26 5.78 22.82
CA ASP A 7 0.03 6.18 21.43
C ASP A 7 1.16 5.40 20.74
N ILE A 8 2.22 4.99 21.44
CA ILE A 8 3.36 4.33 20.79
C ILE A 8 2.97 2.97 20.19
N ALA A 9 2.27 2.13 20.96
CA ALA A 9 1.84 0.81 20.51
C ALA A 9 0.77 0.91 19.40
N GLN A 10 -0.13 1.88 19.48
CA GLN A 10 -1.13 2.13 18.45
C GLN A 10 -0.51 2.63 17.15
N LEU A 11 0.46 3.55 17.22
CA LEU A 11 1.21 4.04 16.06
C LEU A 11 2.04 2.94 15.40
N LYS A 12 2.72 2.09 16.19
CA LYS A 12 3.44 0.91 15.66
C LYS A 12 2.48 -0.05 14.94
N ASN A 13 1.34 -0.37 15.56
CA ASN A 13 0.32 -1.24 14.97
C ASN A 13 -0.25 -0.65 13.66
N LEU A 14 -0.58 0.65 13.67
CA LEU A 14 -1.03 1.37 12.47
C LEU A 14 0.04 1.31 11.36
N GLY A 15 1.29 1.59 11.70
CA GLY A 15 2.43 1.52 10.78
C GLY A 15 2.55 0.16 10.10
N THR A 16 2.54 -0.92 10.89
CA THR A 16 2.59 -2.29 10.38
C THR A 16 1.38 -2.62 9.49
N LYS A 17 0.16 -2.22 9.86
CA LYS A 17 -1.03 -2.47 9.05
C LYS A 17 -1.00 -1.73 7.72
N LEU A 18 -0.54 -0.49 7.70
CA LEU A 18 -0.40 0.30 6.47
C LEU A 18 0.66 -0.32 5.53
N GLN A 19 1.80 -0.76 6.07
CA GLN A 19 2.81 -1.48 5.30
C GLN A 19 2.29 -2.80 4.74
N ALA A 20 1.55 -3.57 5.54
CA ALA A 20 0.92 -4.80 5.08
C ALA A 20 -0.10 -4.54 3.95
N GLY A 21 -0.91 -3.49 4.08
CA GLY A 21 -1.84 -3.06 3.04
C GLY A 21 -1.16 -2.63 1.74
N SER A 22 -0.02 -1.93 1.83
CA SER A 22 0.80 -1.63 0.65
C SER A 22 1.23 -2.90 -0.09
N ASN A 23 1.78 -3.87 0.64
CA ASN A 23 2.24 -5.13 0.08
C ASN A 23 1.09 -5.93 -0.56
N GLU A 24 -0.09 -5.93 0.07
CA GLU A 24 -1.28 -6.59 -0.46
C GLU A 24 -1.71 -5.98 -1.80
N ILE A 25 -1.71 -4.65 -1.91
CA ILE A 25 -2.04 -3.96 -3.15
C ILE A 25 -1.03 -4.27 -4.26
N GLU A 26 0.26 -4.30 -3.94
CA GLU A 26 1.30 -4.67 -4.91
C GLU A 26 1.14 -6.12 -5.38
N ASN A 27 0.87 -7.05 -4.47
CA ASN A 27 0.64 -8.46 -4.78
C ASN A 27 -0.60 -8.63 -5.66
N GLN A 28 -1.70 -7.96 -5.32
CA GLN A 28 -2.94 -8.02 -6.09
C GLN A 28 -2.73 -7.41 -7.49
N ARG A 29 -2.06 -6.26 -7.59
CA ARG A 29 -1.71 -5.63 -8.88
C ARG A 29 -0.92 -6.61 -9.76
N ASN A 30 0.12 -7.25 -9.20
CA ASN A 30 0.97 -8.18 -9.94
C ASN A 30 0.19 -9.44 -10.37
N THR A 31 -0.69 -9.94 -9.50
CA THR A 31 -1.54 -11.11 -9.78
C THR A 31 -2.52 -10.82 -10.91
N LEU A 32 -3.25 -9.70 -10.82
CA LEU A 32 -4.21 -9.30 -11.85
C LEU A 32 -3.52 -9.05 -13.20
N ASN A 33 -2.32 -8.44 -13.19
CA ASN A 33 -1.55 -8.25 -14.41
C ASN A 33 -1.16 -9.59 -15.07
N LYS A 34 -0.75 -10.59 -14.28
CA LYS A 34 -0.46 -11.94 -14.80
C LYS A 34 -1.70 -12.62 -15.35
N VAL A 35 -2.83 -12.53 -14.65
CA VAL A 35 -4.12 -13.09 -15.11
C VAL A 35 -4.52 -12.46 -16.44
N LEU A 36 -4.42 -11.13 -16.55
CA LEU A 36 -4.73 -10.43 -17.80
C LEU A 36 -3.78 -10.84 -18.94
N ALA A 37 -2.48 -10.96 -18.67
CA ALA A 37 -1.49 -11.37 -19.66
C ALA A 37 -1.70 -12.81 -20.17
N ALA A 38 -2.30 -13.68 -19.36
CA ALA A 38 -2.61 -15.07 -19.72
C ALA A 38 -3.92 -15.23 -20.51
N THR A 39 -4.66 -14.14 -20.76
CA THR A 39 -5.92 -14.22 -21.52
C THR A 39 -5.68 -14.34 -23.02
N ASP A 40 -6.41 -15.25 -23.68
CA ASP A 40 -6.44 -15.38 -25.14
C ASP A 40 -7.42 -14.42 -25.84
N TRP A 41 -7.98 -13.47 -25.09
CA TRP A 41 -8.91 -12.47 -25.63
C TRP A 41 -8.21 -11.53 -26.63
N LYS A 42 -8.63 -11.57 -27.90
CA LYS A 42 -8.08 -10.77 -29.01
C LYS A 42 -9.10 -9.76 -29.53
N GLY A 43 -8.59 -8.74 -30.23
CA GLY A 43 -9.38 -7.72 -30.90
C GLY A 43 -9.20 -6.33 -30.29
N PRO A 44 -9.77 -5.29 -30.94
CA PRO A 44 -9.53 -3.89 -30.60
C PRO A 44 -9.96 -3.54 -29.16
N ASP A 45 -11.04 -4.13 -28.66
CA ASP A 45 -11.49 -3.92 -27.28
C ASP A 45 -10.53 -4.53 -26.25
N ALA A 46 -9.95 -5.69 -26.58
CA ALA A 46 -8.96 -6.35 -25.74
C ALA A 46 -7.68 -5.50 -25.64
N ASP A 47 -7.24 -4.93 -26.76
CA ASP A 47 -6.07 -4.04 -26.81
C ASP A 47 -6.35 -2.73 -26.05
N LYS A 48 -7.54 -2.14 -26.24
CA LYS A 48 -7.97 -0.95 -25.48
C LYS A 48 -7.96 -1.22 -23.98
N PHE A 49 -8.53 -2.33 -23.54
CA PHE A 49 -8.58 -2.69 -22.13
C PHE A 49 -7.17 -2.92 -21.56
N ARG A 50 -6.28 -3.62 -22.29
CA ARG A 50 -4.89 -3.83 -21.85
C ARG A 50 -4.12 -2.50 -21.73
N ASN A 51 -4.37 -1.55 -22.62
CA ASN A 51 -3.77 -0.22 -22.56
C ASN A 51 -4.29 0.58 -21.36
N GLU A 52 -5.60 0.57 -21.11
CA GLU A 52 -6.21 1.20 -19.93
C GLU A 52 -5.69 0.58 -18.64
N TRP A 53 -5.60 -0.75 -18.57
CA TRP A 53 -5.06 -1.47 -17.42
C TRP A 53 -3.63 -1.07 -17.12
N GLN A 54 -2.74 -1.11 -18.11
CA GLN A 54 -1.31 -0.79 -17.92
C GLN A 54 -1.10 0.70 -17.59
N GLY A 55 -1.85 1.59 -18.24
CA GLY A 55 -1.66 3.04 -18.09
C GLY A 55 -2.35 3.61 -16.84
N GLN A 56 -3.62 3.30 -16.64
CA GLN A 56 -4.45 3.92 -15.62
C GLN A 56 -4.50 3.08 -14.34
N HIS A 57 -4.91 1.82 -14.44
CA HIS A 57 -5.19 1.00 -13.26
C HIS A 57 -3.92 0.60 -12.52
N MET A 58 -2.88 0.12 -13.21
CA MET A 58 -1.60 -0.22 -12.58
C MET A 58 -0.95 1.00 -11.92
N THR A 59 -1.00 2.16 -12.58
CA THR A 59 -0.51 3.42 -12.02
C THR A 59 -1.27 3.83 -10.76
N ALA A 60 -2.60 3.75 -10.77
CA ALA A 60 -3.43 4.07 -9.61
C ALA A 60 -3.13 3.14 -8.42
N LEU A 61 -3.06 1.83 -8.65
CA LEU A 61 -2.70 0.84 -7.62
C LEU A 61 -1.31 1.10 -7.06
N ASN A 62 -0.33 1.43 -7.91
CA ASN A 62 1.01 1.78 -7.46
C ASN A 62 1.02 3.03 -6.56
N LYS A 63 0.26 4.08 -6.93
CA LYS A 63 0.13 5.29 -6.11
C LYS A 63 -0.47 5.00 -4.74
N VAL A 64 -1.49 4.14 -4.67
CA VAL A 64 -2.11 3.76 -3.39
C VAL A 64 -1.13 2.97 -2.53
N ALA A 65 -0.42 1.99 -3.09
CA ALA A 65 0.61 1.24 -2.37
C ALA A 65 1.68 2.18 -1.78
N GLN A 66 2.24 3.06 -2.61
CA GLN A 66 3.23 4.06 -2.17
C GLN A 66 2.70 4.95 -1.04
N ALA A 67 1.46 5.46 -1.16
CA ALA A 67 0.85 6.28 -0.12
C ALA A 67 0.69 5.53 1.21
N LEU A 68 0.30 4.25 1.17
CA LEU A 68 0.20 3.40 2.36
C LEU A 68 1.58 3.12 2.97
N GLN A 69 2.59 2.83 2.14
CA GLN A 69 3.96 2.61 2.59
C GLN A 69 4.53 3.86 3.29
N GLU A 70 4.36 5.04 2.70
CA GLU A 70 4.80 6.31 3.26
C GLU A 70 4.10 6.64 4.57
N ALA A 71 2.78 6.49 4.62
CA ALA A 71 1.99 6.68 5.84
C ALA A 71 2.42 5.69 6.95
N GLY A 72 2.68 4.43 6.59
CA GLY A 72 3.14 3.42 7.53
C GLY A 72 4.54 3.70 8.09
N LYS A 73 5.45 4.19 7.24
CA LYS A 73 6.78 4.66 7.66
C LYS A 73 6.66 5.83 8.64
N ARG A 74 5.83 6.83 8.32
CA ARG A 74 5.59 8.00 9.18
C ARG A 74 5.02 7.60 10.54
N ALA A 75 4.02 6.72 10.59
CA ALA A 75 3.46 6.23 11.85
C ALA A 75 4.51 5.54 12.74
N THR A 76 5.37 4.71 12.14
CA THR A 76 6.46 4.03 12.86
C THR A 76 7.52 5.03 13.36
N GLN A 77 7.85 6.05 12.56
CA GLN A 77 8.77 7.12 12.95
C GLN A 77 8.24 7.93 14.14
N ASN A 78 6.98 8.39 14.07
CA ASN A 78 6.33 9.11 15.16
C ASN A 78 6.33 8.28 16.46
N ALA A 79 6.12 6.96 16.36
CA ALA A 79 6.17 6.08 17.52
C ALA A 79 7.58 6.02 18.15
N ALA A 80 8.63 6.00 17.33
CA ALA A 80 10.02 5.98 17.79
C ALA A 80 10.42 7.31 18.46
N GLU A 81 10.02 8.44 17.87
CA GLU A 81 10.24 9.78 18.44
C GLU A 81 9.54 9.94 19.80
N GLN A 82 8.29 9.48 19.89
CA GLN A 82 7.52 9.47 21.13
C GLN A 82 8.17 8.61 22.21
N GLU A 83 8.69 7.44 21.84
CA GLU A 83 9.43 6.55 22.75
C GLU A 83 10.71 7.20 23.26
N GLN A 84 11.43 7.95 22.43
CA GLN A 84 12.63 8.67 22.83
C GLN A 84 12.33 9.88 23.72
N ALA A 85 11.28 10.64 23.42
CA ALA A 85 10.90 11.84 24.19
C ALA A 85 10.29 11.52 25.57
N SER A 86 9.77 10.30 25.74
CA SER A 86 9.16 9.84 27.01
C SER A 86 10.14 9.09 27.93
N ARG A 87 11.41 8.97 27.52
CA ARG A 87 12.48 8.33 28.29
C ARG A 87 13.23 9.31 29.19
#